data_AF-A0A9X3NGH8-F1
#
_entry.id   AF-A0A9X3NGH8-F1
#
_cell.length_a   1.000
_cell.length_b   1.000
_cell.length_c   1.000
_cell.angle_alpha   90.00
_cell.angle_beta   90.00
_cell.angle_gamma   90.00
#
_symmetry.space_group_name_H-M   'P 1'
#
loop_
_entity.id
_entity.type
_entity.pdbx_description
1 polymer ?
#
loop_
_entity_poly.entity_id
_entity_poly.type
_entity_poly.pdbx_seq_one_letter_code
_entity_poly.pdbx_strand_id
1 'polypeptide(L)'
;MPASRATAFDRLAPDQRAAVELVLRQGRSYGELSDLLGMPEETIRARARGGVATLAPDLPAPGRSGEIADWLLGQQSEAHAKRTRELLLSDPAAHTWAATVAAPLRDTAGGEAVPELPTSPDAETPRVNGKSRRAVTRDEATPTDREAARDETAPTPRADQAGEDADAPEPHAPVGHDGGSSSRLGGALLIGAAVVIVAAVIAFVFLQGDDEPETAATGDTPTATATPATTAVGSNQFALRGPAGSSSIALAQIFEAQDKTVRFALAGQGVAPNADGERYSIWLTRQDGKPLLLGDVNEPVAENGELTAAGPGNDDAPKFLEWLQTYDAMAITLDEKGAKEPGKVILTGTLPRG
;
A
#
# COMPACT_ATOMS: atom_id res chain seq x y z
N MET A 1 3.18 15.67 -45.11
CA MET A 1 3.04 14.62 -44.08
C MET A 1 3.29 15.28 -42.72
N PRO A 2 2.27 15.59 -41.92
CA PRO A 2 2.51 16.04 -40.55
C PRO A 2 3.00 14.83 -39.72
N ALA A 3 4.14 14.97 -39.05
CA ALA A 3 4.63 13.98 -38.11
C ALA A 3 3.62 13.86 -36.95
N SER A 4 3.08 12.66 -36.74
CA SER A 4 2.24 12.37 -35.58
C SER A 4 3.02 12.70 -34.31
N ARG A 5 2.59 13.75 -33.59
CA ARG A 5 3.10 14.04 -32.25
C ARG A 5 2.71 12.86 -31.37
N ALA A 6 3.66 11.99 -31.03
CA ALA A 6 3.47 11.01 -29.98
C ALA A 6 2.98 11.76 -28.73
N THR A 7 1.76 11.46 -28.31
CA THR A 7 1.11 12.09 -27.15
C THR A 7 1.90 11.73 -25.89
N ALA A 8 1.76 12.49 -24.80
CA ALA A 8 2.41 12.11 -23.52
C ALA A 8 2.00 10.69 -23.08
N PHE A 9 0.80 10.29 -23.46
CA PHE A 9 0.23 8.97 -23.26
C PHE A 9 0.93 7.87 -24.09
N ASP A 10 1.41 8.16 -25.30
CA ASP A 10 2.16 7.22 -26.14
C ASP A 10 3.58 6.91 -25.60
N ARG A 11 4.06 7.69 -24.62
CA ARG A 11 5.37 7.48 -23.99
C ARG A 11 5.30 6.63 -22.73
N LEU A 12 4.10 6.26 -22.28
CA LEU A 12 3.92 5.34 -21.16
C LEU A 12 4.49 3.97 -21.52
N ALA A 13 4.96 3.24 -20.51
CA ALA A 13 5.31 1.84 -20.70
C ALA A 13 4.07 1.07 -21.21
N PRO A 14 4.21 0.08 -22.11
CA PRO A 14 3.08 -0.58 -22.75
C PRO A 14 2.05 -1.14 -21.77
N ASP A 15 2.51 -1.66 -20.63
CA ASP A 15 1.68 -2.21 -19.57
C ASP A 15 0.93 -1.13 -18.77
N GLN A 16 1.58 0.01 -18.48
CA GLN A 16 0.97 1.17 -17.82
C GLN A 16 -0.09 1.80 -18.72
N ARG A 17 0.22 1.95 -20.00
CA ARG A 17 -0.72 2.42 -21.02
C ARG A 17 -1.95 1.54 -21.07
N ALA A 18 -1.74 0.22 -21.18
CA ALA A 18 -2.83 -0.75 -21.23
C ALA A 18 -3.71 -0.68 -19.98
N ALA A 19 -3.12 -0.57 -18.79
CA ALA A 19 -3.89 -0.45 -17.54
C ALA A 19 -4.76 0.83 -17.51
N VAL A 20 -4.20 1.99 -17.88
CA VAL A 20 -4.95 3.25 -17.90
C VAL A 20 -6.03 3.25 -18.99
N GLU A 21 -5.73 2.75 -20.20
CA GLU A 21 -6.72 2.62 -21.27
C GLU A 21 -7.86 1.67 -20.89
N LEU A 22 -7.55 0.55 -20.24
CA LEU A 22 -8.56 -0.43 -19.83
C LEU A 22 -9.53 0.16 -18.81
N VAL A 23 -8.99 0.90 -17.83
CA VAL A 23 -9.80 1.59 -16.81
C VAL A 23 -10.68 2.66 -17.46
N LEU A 24 -10.12 3.52 -18.32
CA LEU A 24 -10.86 4.61 -18.95
C LEU A 24 -11.90 4.11 -19.96
N ARG A 25 -11.53 3.15 -20.81
CA ARG A 25 -12.38 2.67 -21.91
C ARG A 25 -13.49 1.73 -21.45
N GLN A 26 -13.18 0.84 -20.50
CA GLN A 26 -14.16 -0.12 -20.01
C GLN A 26 -14.90 0.39 -18.78
N GLY A 27 -14.39 1.44 -18.14
CA GLY A 27 -15.01 2.04 -16.97
C GLY A 27 -15.09 1.10 -15.77
N ARG A 28 -14.29 0.03 -15.79
CA ARG A 28 -14.29 -1.02 -14.77
C ARG A 28 -13.48 -0.59 -13.56
N SER A 29 -13.89 -1.10 -12.41
CA SER A 29 -13.12 -0.99 -11.18
C SER A 29 -11.86 -1.85 -11.23
N TYR A 30 -10.83 -1.51 -10.46
CA TYR A 30 -9.62 -2.33 -10.34
C TYR A 30 -9.94 -3.79 -9.94
N GLY A 31 -10.93 -4.01 -9.07
CA GLY A 31 -11.36 -5.36 -8.67
C GLY A 31 -11.95 -6.16 -9.85
N GLU A 32 -12.78 -5.54 -10.68
CA GLU A 32 -13.33 -6.21 -11.88
C GLU A 32 -12.26 -6.51 -12.93
N LEU A 33 -11.22 -5.68 -13.01
CA LEU A 33 -10.06 -5.93 -13.87
C LEU A 33 -9.17 -7.03 -13.30
N SER A 34 -9.06 -7.12 -11.98
CA SER A 34 -8.36 -8.20 -11.27
C SER A 34 -8.97 -9.55 -11.59
N ASP A 35 -10.29 -9.66 -11.44
CA ASP A 35 -11.03 -10.89 -11.75
C ASP A 35 -10.93 -11.28 -13.24
N LEU A 36 -10.98 -10.28 -14.14
CA LEU A 36 -10.94 -10.53 -15.58
C LEU A 36 -9.56 -10.97 -16.07
N LEU A 37 -8.49 -10.38 -15.52
CA LEU A 37 -7.12 -10.58 -15.99
C LEU A 37 -6.35 -11.63 -15.17
N GLY A 38 -6.93 -12.12 -14.06
CA GLY A 38 -6.23 -13.02 -13.14
C GLY A 38 -5.01 -12.38 -12.48
N MET A 39 -4.99 -11.04 -12.39
CA MET A 39 -3.90 -10.27 -11.79
C MET A 39 -4.37 -9.64 -10.48
N PRO A 40 -3.53 -9.52 -9.45
CA PRO A 40 -3.93 -8.85 -8.21
C PRO A 40 -4.38 -7.40 -8.44
N GLU A 41 -5.47 -7.00 -7.79
CA GLU A 41 -6.02 -5.63 -7.85
C GLU A 41 -4.95 -4.57 -7.59
N GLU A 42 -4.09 -4.80 -6.59
CA GLU A 42 -3.05 -3.85 -6.22
C GLU A 42 -1.98 -3.69 -7.33
N THR A 43 -1.71 -4.75 -8.10
CA THR A 43 -0.80 -4.66 -9.25
C THR A 43 -1.39 -3.78 -10.35
N ILE A 44 -2.69 -3.91 -10.62
CA ILE A 44 -3.40 -3.10 -11.62
C ILE A 44 -3.42 -1.63 -11.17
N ARG A 45 -3.74 -1.40 -9.89
CA ARG A 45 -3.74 -0.08 -9.26
C ARG A 45 -2.35 0.58 -9.30
N ALA A 46 -1.29 -0.15 -8.98
CA ALA A 46 0.08 0.35 -9.04
C ALA A 46 0.48 0.75 -10.47
N ARG A 47 0.14 -0.06 -11.48
CA ARG A 47 0.39 0.27 -12.89
C ARG A 47 -0.39 1.50 -13.35
N ALA A 48 -1.66 1.59 -12.99
CA ALA A 48 -2.50 2.73 -13.35
C ALA A 48 -1.98 4.04 -12.72
N ARG A 49 -1.67 4.02 -11.42
CA ARG A 49 -1.07 5.17 -10.71
C ARG A 49 0.29 5.55 -11.27
N GLY A 50 1.15 4.57 -11.56
CA GLY A 50 2.46 4.79 -12.18
C GLY A 50 2.33 5.46 -13.55
N GLY A 51 1.41 4.97 -14.39
CA GLY A 51 1.11 5.58 -15.69
C GLY A 51 0.64 7.03 -15.56
N VAL A 52 -0.29 7.32 -14.65
CA VAL A 52 -0.76 8.70 -14.42
C VAL A 52 0.37 9.61 -13.94
N ALA A 53 1.26 9.13 -13.06
CA ALA A 53 2.39 9.91 -12.57
C ALA A 53 3.39 10.27 -13.68
N THR A 54 3.61 9.37 -14.64
CA THR A 54 4.50 9.61 -15.79
C THR A 54 3.96 10.67 -16.77
N LEU A 55 2.67 11.03 -16.71
CA LEU A 55 2.09 12.06 -17.58
C LEU A 55 2.52 13.48 -17.20
N ALA A 56 3.08 13.71 -16.02
CA ALA A 56 3.59 15.01 -15.58
C ALA A 56 5.07 14.91 -15.14
N PRO A 57 6.00 14.60 -16.06
CA PRO A 57 7.42 14.38 -15.71
C PRO A 57 8.12 15.65 -15.21
N ASP A 58 7.62 16.82 -15.61
CA ASP A 58 8.20 18.13 -15.27
C ASP A 58 7.69 18.69 -13.93
N LEU A 59 6.75 18.00 -13.27
CA LEU A 59 6.18 18.43 -11.99
C LEU A 59 6.45 17.39 -10.91
N PRO A 60 6.90 17.82 -9.71
CA PRO A 60 7.01 16.90 -8.58
C PRO A 60 5.62 16.38 -8.20
N ALA A 61 5.50 15.07 -8.05
CA ALA A 61 4.26 14.45 -7.62
C ALA A 61 3.95 14.88 -6.17
N PRO A 62 2.72 15.34 -5.86
CA PRO A 62 2.32 15.65 -4.50
C PRO A 62 2.31 14.37 -3.63
N GLY A 63 2.44 14.52 -2.32
CA GLY A 63 2.46 13.38 -1.38
C GLY A 63 1.22 12.49 -1.44
N ARG A 64 0.10 13.01 -1.96
CA ARG A 64 -1.17 12.28 -2.16
C ARG A 64 -1.50 12.03 -3.65
N SER A 65 -0.50 12.03 -4.53
CA SER A 65 -0.63 11.80 -5.98
C SER A 65 -1.38 10.51 -6.34
N GLY A 66 -1.15 9.41 -5.60
CA GLY A 66 -1.88 8.15 -5.81
C GLY A 66 -3.39 8.27 -5.59
N GLU A 67 -3.82 9.06 -4.61
CA GLU A 67 -5.25 9.31 -4.38
C GLU A 67 -5.84 10.16 -5.51
N ILE A 68 -5.11 11.19 -5.95
CA ILE A 68 -5.54 12.05 -7.06
C ILE A 68 -5.65 11.23 -8.35
N ALA A 69 -4.71 10.32 -8.60
CA ALA A 69 -4.74 9.43 -9.76
C ALA A 69 -5.98 8.51 -9.74
N ASP A 70 -6.29 7.87 -8.60
CA ASP A 70 -7.49 7.04 -8.50
C ASP A 70 -8.77 7.84 -8.67
N TRP A 71 -8.80 9.08 -8.16
CA TRP A 71 -9.94 9.97 -8.36
C TRP A 71 -10.12 10.34 -9.84
N LEU A 72 -9.03 10.70 -10.53
CA LEU A 72 -9.04 11.00 -11.97
C LEU A 72 -9.47 9.80 -12.83
N LEU A 73 -9.18 8.59 -12.39
CA LEU A 73 -9.58 7.34 -13.05
C LEU A 73 -10.97 6.84 -12.61
N GLY A 74 -11.67 7.57 -11.75
CA GLY A 74 -13.01 7.19 -11.26
C GLY A 74 -13.03 5.99 -10.32
N GLN A 75 -11.90 5.65 -9.69
CA GLN A 75 -11.70 4.44 -8.88
C GLN A 75 -11.95 4.67 -7.38
N GLN A 76 -12.29 5.89 -6.99
CA GLN A 76 -12.61 6.23 -5.60
C GLN A 76 -14.11 6.16 -5.31
N SER A 77 -14.46 5.77 -4.07
CA SER A 77 -15.82 5.95 -3.55
C SER A 77 -16.16 7.43 -3.34
N GLU A 78 -17.44 7.78 -3.32
CA GLU A 78 -17.90 9.17 -3.20
C GLU A 78 -17.32 9.92 -1.99
N ALA A 79 -17.18 9.23 -0.85
CA ALA A 79 -16.60 9.80 0.36
C ALA A 79 -15.10 10.15 0.19
N HIS A 80 -14.34 9.31 -0.51
CA HIS A 80 -12.93 9.60 -0.82
C HIS A 80 -12.82 10.68 -1.88
N ALA A 81 -13.68 10.64 -2.91
CA ALA A 81 -13.72 11.66 -3.96
C ALA A 81 -14.00 13.06 -3.40
N LYS A 82 -14.89 13.19 -2.41
CA LYS A 82 -15.11 14.46 -1.70
C LYS A 82 -13.84 14.97 -1.02
N ARG A 83 -13.13 14.09 -0.30
CA ARG A 83 -11.86 14.45 0.36
C ARG A 83 -10.79 14.85 -0.65
N THR A 84 -10.68 14.17 -1.79
CA THR A 84 -9.73 14.53 -2.84
C THR A 84 -10.08 15.87 -3.49
N ARG A 85 -11.38 16.19 -3.67
CA ARG A 85 -11.79 17.53 -4.13
C ARG A 85 -11.41 18.63 -3.15
N GLU A 86 -11.65 18.42 -1.86
CA GLU A 86 -11.25 19.36 -0.80
C GLU A 86 -9.72 19.58 -0.81
N LEU A 87 -8.95 18.50 -0.98
CA LEU A 87 -7.50 18.58 -1.15
C LEU A 87 -7.11 19.47 -2.34
N LEU A 88 -7.68 19.21 -3.53
CA LEU A 88 -7.38 19.96 -4.75
C LEU A 88 -7.75 21.44 -4.64
N LEU A 89 -8.77 21.80 -3.85
CA LEU A 89 -9.11 23.20 -3.60
C LEU A 89 -8.14 23.87 -2.60
N SER A 90 -7.62 23.10 -1.64
CA SER A 90 -6.73 23.61 -0.59
C SER A 90 -5.25 23.67 -0.98
N ASP A 91 -4.82 22.86 -1.94
CA ASP A 91 -3.43 22.69 -2.34
C ASP A 91 -3.22 23.04 -3.83
N PRO A 92 -2.65 24.23 -4.14
CA PRO A 92 -2.38 24.65 -5.51
C PRO A 92 -1.39 23.75 -6.27
N ALA A 93 -0.44 23.11 -5.58
CA ALA A 93 0.52 22.22 -6.21
C ALA A 93 -0.16 20.92 -6.63
N ALA A 94 -1.01 20.36 -5.77
CA ALA A 94 -1.85 19.21 -6.10
C ALA A 94 -2.81 19.52 -7.26
N HIS A 95 -3.43 20.71 -7.25
CA HIS A 95 -4.30 21.16 -8.34
C HIS A 95 -3.56 21.27 -9.67
N THR A 96 -2.40 21.92 -9.68
CA THR A 96 -1.56 22.09 -10.88
C THR A 96 -1.13 20.74 -11.44
N TRP A 97 -0.65 19.85 -10.58
CA TRP A 97 -0.27 18.49 -10.98
C TRP A 97 -1.46 17.74 -11.58
N ALA A 98 -2.63 17.76 -10.91
CA ALA A 98 -3.85 17.12 -11.38
C ALA A 98 -4.32 17.67 -12.74
N ALA A 99 -4.21 18.99 -12.94
CA ALA A 99 -4.51 19.63 -14.22
C ALA A 99 -3.58 19.17 -15.35
N THR A 100 -2.28 19.08 -15.07
CA THR A 100 -1.29 18.61 -16.04
C THR A 100 -1.52 17.15 -16.45
N VAL A 101 -1.83 16.25 -15.51
CA VAL A 101 -2.09 14.84 -15.83
C VAL A 101 -3.47 14.61 -16.46
N ALA A 102 -4.48 15.41 -16.09
CA ALA A 102 -5.84 15.22 -16.61
C ALA A 102 -5.97 15.60 -18.09
N ALA A 103 -5.17 16.55 -18.59
CA ALA A 103 -5.24 16.96 -19.99
C ALA A 103 -4.92 15.80 -20.96
N PRO A 104 -3.79 15.08 -20.85
CA PRO A 104 -3.53 13.89 -21.67
C PRO A 104 -4.54 12.75 -21.50
N LEU A 105 -5.09 12.56 -20.29
CA LEU A 105 -6.10 11.52 -20.04
C LEU A 105 -7.40 11.82 -20.81
N ARG A 106 -7.81 13.09 -20.87
CA ARG A 106 -9.02 13.52 -21.61
C ARG A 106 -8.89 13.40 -23.12
N ASP A 107 -7.67 13.51 -23.65
CA ASP A 107 -7.39 13.36 -25.08
C ASP A 107 -7.36 11.88 -25.55
N THR A 108 -7.47 10.93 -24.62
CA THR A 108 -7.42 9.48 -24.88
C THR A 108 -8.83 8.90 -25.00
N ALA A 109 -8.98 7.75 -25.66
CA ALA A 109 -10.25 7.02 -25.73
C ALA A 109 -10.77 6.66 -24.32
N GLY A 110 -11.99 7.07 -23.97
CA GLY A 110 -12.55 6.94 -22.61
C GLY A 110 -12.21 8.13 -21.71
N GLY A 111 -11.53 9.15 -22.22
CA GLY A 111 -11.15 10.37 -21.50
C GLY A 111 -12.34 11.20 -21.01
N GLU A 112 -13.52 11.03 -21.62
CA GLU A 112 -14.80 11.58 -21.13
C GLU A 112 -15.19 11.11 -19.72
N ALA A 113 -14.64 10.00 -19.23
CA ALA A 113 -14.87 9.51 -17.88
C ALA A 113 -14.01 10.24 -16.82
N VAL A 114 -13.00 11.02 -17.24
CA VAL A 114 -12.11 11.75 -16.33
C VAL A 114 -12.89 12.90 -15.69
N PRO A 115 -13.00 12.95 -14.34
CA PRO A 115 -13.73 14.02 -13.66
C PRO A 115 -13.19 15.42 -13.98
N GLU A 116 -14.09 16.40 -13.93
CA GLU A 116 -13.70 17.81 -13.98
C GLU A 116 -12.99 18.22 -12.69
N LEU A 117 -11.93 19.01 -12.83
CA LEU A 117 -11.15 19.50 -11.71
C LEU A 117 -11.95 20.56 -10.94
N PRO A 118 -12.01 20.50 -9.61
CA PRO A 118 -12.74 21.48 -8.84
C PRO A 118 -12.04 22.85 -8.97
N THR A 119 -12.82 23.86 -9.34
CA THR A 119 -12.39 25.27 -9.35
C THR A 119 -13.11 26.08 -8.26
N SER A 120 -14.12 25.49 -7.63
CA SER A 120 -14.90 26.06 -6.53
C SER A 120 -15.48 24.94 -5.66
N PRO A 121 -15.77 25.21 -4.38
CA PRO A 121 -16.29 24.21 -3.43
C PRO A 121 -17.66 23.61 -3.82
N ASP A 122 -18.45 24.33 -4.63
CA ASP A 122 -19.80 23.93 -5.05
C ASP A 122 -19.87 23.29 -6.46
N ALA A 123 -18.74 22.90 -7.06
CA ALA A 123 -18.74 22.26 -8.38
C ALA A 123 -19.48 20.91 -8.36
N GLU A 124 -20.56 20.80 -9.14
CA GLU A 124 -21.47 19.65 -9.21
C GLU A 124 -20.78 18.39 -9.77
N THR A 125 -21.15 17.21 -9.25
CA THR A 125 -20.47 15.93 -9.49
C THR A 125 -20.81 15.29 -10.85
N PRO A 126 -19.82 14.99 -11.72
CA PRO A 126 -19.99 13.98 -12.78
C PRO A 126 -19.93 12.57 -12.17
N ARG A 127 -20.74 11.65 -12.73
CA ARG A 127 -21.10 10.35 -12.16
C ARG A 127 -19.97 9.30 -12.23
N VAL A 128 -19.85 8.55 -11.14
CA VAL A 128 -19.11 7.28 -11.01
C VAL A 128 -19.89 6.15 -11.70
N ASN A 129 -19.17 5.25 -12.37
CA ASN A 129 -19.74 4.07 -13.04
C ASN A 129 -20.47 3.13 -12.07
N GLY A 130 -21.68 2.70 -12.47
CA GLY A 130 -22.20 1.39 -12.08
C GLY A 130 -23.42 1.28 -11.13
N LYS A 131 -24.52 2.00 -11.37
CA LYS A 131 -25.92 1.48 -11.32
C LYS A 131 -26.95 2.55 -11.66
N SER A 132 -27.29 2.64 -12.95
CA SER A 132 -28.58 3.23 -13.36
C SER A 132 -29.71 2.31 -12.88
N ARG A 133 -30.32 2.61 -11.74
CA ARG A 133 -31.68 2.13 -11.47
C ARG A 133 -32.62 3.10 -12.18
N ARG A 134 -33.17 2.61 -13.30
CA ARG A 134 -34.30 3.16 -14.05
C ARG A 134 -35.19 4.05 -13.19
N ALA A 135 -35.40 5.27 -13.67
CA ALA A 135 -36.55 6.10 -13.34
C ALA A 135 -37.82 5.25 -13.48
N VAL A 136 -38.47 4.96 -12.35
CA VAL A 136 -39.89 4.67 -12.34
C VAL A 136 -40.55 6.01 -12.06
N THR A 137 -41.02 6.64 -13.13
CA THR A 137 -42.11 7.60 -13.07
C THR A 137 -43.27 6.94 -12.33
N ARG A 138 -43.53 7.38 -11.10
CA ARG A 138 -44.85 7.20 -10.47
C ARG A 138 -45.48 8.58 -10.37
N ASP A 139 -46.22 8.87 -11.41
CA ASP A 139 -47.32 9.81 -11.42
C ASP A 139 -48.41 9.36 -10.44
N GLU A 140 -49.19 10.32 -9.95
CA GLU A 140 -50.49 10.21 -9.26
C GLU A 140 -50.62 9.37 -7.98
N ALA A 141 -50.92 10.05 -6.85
CA ALA A 141 -52.29 10.20 -6.34
C ALA A 141 -52.31 10.38 -4.80
N THR A 142 -52.82 11.53 -4.37
CA THR A 142 -53.48 11.74 -3.07
C THR A 142 -54.64 10.74 -2.92
N PRO A 143 -54.95 10.29 -1.69
CA PRO A 143 -56.19 10.81 -1.12
C PRO A 143 -56.16 11.07 0.39
N THR A 144 -57.06 11.98 0.72
CA THR A 144 -57.54 12.50 2.00
C THR A 144 -58.28 11.47 2.87
N ASP A 145 -58.29 11.77 4.17
CA ASP A 145 -59.30 11.49 5.21
C ASP A 145 -59.72 10.06 5.59
N ARG A 146 -59.38 9.69 6.84
CA ARG A 146 -60.29 9.11 7.87
C ARG A 146 -59.54 9.08 9.22
N GLU A 147 -59.73 10.05 10.12
CA GLU A 147 -60.83 10.22 11.09
C GLU A 147 -60.92 9.13 12.18
N ALA A 148 -60.55 9.58 13.39
CA ALA A 148 -61.10 9.32 14.73
C ALA A 148 -61.08 7.91 15.37
N ALA A 149 -60.46 7.87 16.57
CA ALA A 149 -61.05 7.51 17.88
C ALA A 149 -60.01 6.77 18.75
N ARG A 150 -59.47 7.45 19.79
CA ARG A 150 -59.83 7.32 21.23
C ARG A 150 -59.36 6.02 21.90
N ASP A 151 -58.39 6.14 22.81
CA ASP A 151 -58.53 5.97 24.27
C ASP A 151 -57.11 5.86 24.86
N GLU A 152 -56.64 6.80 25.68
CA GLU A 152 -56.97 6.93 27.10
C GLU A 152 -56.33 5.81 27.93
N THR A 153 -55.10 6.04 28.42
CA THR A 153 -54.72 5.91 29.85
C THR A 153 -53.21 5.98 30.07
N ALA A 154 -52.80 7.02 30.80
CA ALA A 154 -51.73 6.99 31.81
C ALA A 154 -52.41 7.51 33.12
N PRO A 155 -51.82 7.48 34.34
CA PRO A 155 -50.43 7.14 34.72
C PRO A 155 -50.25 6.37 36.08
N THR A 156 -49.00 5.92 36.36
CA THR A 156 -48.29 5.74 37.67
C THR A 156 -48.95 5.00 38.87
N PRO A 157 -48.28 4.77 40.05
CA PRO A 157 -46.85 4.72 40.47
C PRO A 157 -46.52 3.49 41.38
N ARG A 158 -45.32 3.48 42.01
CA ARG A 158 -44.93 2.96 43.37
C ARG A 158 -43.63 2.12 43.26
N ALA A 159 -42.46 2.62 43.66
CA ALA A 159 -41.94 2.89 45.02
C ALA A 159 -41.69 1.63 45.85
N ASP A 160 -40.43 1.36 46.16
CA ASP A 160 -39.90 0.94 47.47
C ASP A 160 -38.36 1.01 47.40
N GLN A 161 -37.75 1.96 48.11
CA GLN A 161 -37.21 1.87 49.49
C GLN A 161 -35.84 1.16 49.50
N ALA A 162 -34.72 1.84 49.78
CA ALA A 162 -34.30 2.54 51.01
C ALA A 162 -33.53 1.62 51.98
N GLY A 163 -32.50 2.19 52.60
CA GLY A 163 -31.73 1.64 53.72
C GLY A 163 -30.23 1.49 53.39
N GLU A 164 -29.34 2.45 53.67
CA GLU A 164 -28.76 2.78 55.01
C GLU A 164 -27.86 1.63 55.51
N ASP A 165 -26.61 1.76 55.96
CA ASP A 165 -25.83 2.82 56.62
C ASP A 165 -24.32 2.50 56.42
N ALA A 166 -23.44 3.47 56.15
CA ALA A 166 -22.52 4.11 57.11
C ALA A 166 -21.76 3.15 58.07
N ASP A 167 -20.44 3.02 57.95
CA ASP A 167 -19.45 3.87 58.65
C ASP A 167 -18.01 3.38 58.37
N ALA A 168 -17.05 4.31 58.41
CA ALA A 168 -15.63 4.12 58.13
C ALA A 168 -14.88 3.52 59.35
N PRO A 169 -13.60 3.06 59.24
CA PRO A 169 -12.47 3.99 59.08
C PRO A 169 -11.29 3.51 58.20
N GLU A 170 -10.60 4.46 57.58
CA GLU A 170 -9.23 4.38 57.03
C GLU A 170 -8.19 4.23 58.18
N PRO A 171 -6.94 3.72 57.97
CA PRO A 171 -6.01 4.19 56.92
C PRO A 171 -4.97 3.19 56.35
N HIS A 172 -4.42 3.53 55.16
CA HIS A 172 -2.99 3.57 54.78
C HIS A 172 -2.79 3.37 53.26
N ALA A 173 -2.12 4.36 52.64
CA ALA A 173 -1.70 4.44 51.23
C ALA A 173 -0.62 3.37 50.88
N PRO A 174 -0.28 3.06 49.60
CA PRO A 174 0.18 4.04 48.60
C PRO A 174 -0.32 3.87 47.14
N VAL A 175 -0.42 5.03 46.49
CA VAL A 175 -0.20 5.37 45.06
C VAL A 175 0.04 4.19 44.09
N GLY A 176 -0.93 3.92 43.22
CA GLY A 176 -0.80 3.10 42.02
C GLY A 176 -1.56 3.79 40.88
N HIS A 177 -0.89 4.00 39.76
CA HIS A 177 -1.40 4.75 38.63
C HIS A 177 -2.45 3.92 37.87
N ASP A 178 -3.68 4.41 37.76
CA ASP A 178 -4.63 3.91 36.75
C ASP A 178 -4.18 4.41 35.38
N GLY A 179 -3.33 3.61 34.75
CA GLY A 179 -2.99 3.73 33.35
C GLY A 179 -4.25 3.51 32.52
N GLY A 180 -4.68 4.57 31.84
CA GLY A 180 -5.64 4.48 30.76
C GLY A 180 -5.20 3.41 29.76
N SER A 181 -6.10 2.47 29.50
CA SER A 181 -5.94 1.42 28.50
C SER A 181 -5.68 2.06 27.14
N SER A 182 -4.40 2.08 26.74
CA SER A 182 -3.97 2.46 25.41
C SER A 182 -4.35 1.36 24.43
N SER A 183 -5.36 1.63 23.60
CA SER A 183 -5.73 0.83 22.45
C SER A 183 -4.52 0.62 21.54
N ARG A 184 -3.94 -0.58 21.59
CA ARG A 184 -2.90 -1.05 20.65
C ARG A 184 -3.53 -1.59 19.36
N LEU A 185 -4.53 -0.89 18.83
CA LEU A 185 -5.26 -1.27 17.62
C LEU A 185 -5.18 -0.14 16.59
N GLY A 186 -3.96 0.16 16.12
CA GLY A 186 -3.73 1.22 15.14
C GLY A 186 -2.42 1.15 14.37
N GLY A 187 -1.54 0.19 14.66
CA GLY A 187 -0.20 0.12 14.06
C GLY A 187 -0.06 -0.77 12.82
N ALA A 188 -1.04 -1.62 12.52
CA ALA A 188 -0.91 -2.64 11.47
C ALA A 188 -1.21 -2.12 10.04
N LEU A 189 -1.96 -1.03 9.89
CA LEU A 189 -2.49 -0.63 8.57
C LEU A 189 -1.51 0.20 7.71
N LEU A 190 -0.46 0.78 8.30
CA LEU A 190 0.52 1.61 7.58
C LEU A 190 1.75 0.84 7.10
N ILE A 191 1.99 -0.35 7.64
CA ILE A 191 3.08 -1.24 7.23
C ILE A 191 2.72 -2.02 5.95
N GLY A 192 1.43 -2.35 5.76
CA GLY A 192 0.98 -3.15 4.62
C GLY A 192 1.25 -2.50 3.25
N ALA A 193 1.03 -1.19 3.10
CA ALA A 193 1.12 -0.54 1.78
C ALA A 193 2.56 -0.52 1.20
N ALA A 194 3.58 -0.32 2.03
CA ALA A 194 4.97 -0.31 1.56
C ALA A 194 5.50 -1.72 1.27
N VAL A 195 5.13 -2.70 2.09
CA VAL A 195 5.46 -4.12 1.87
C VAL A 195 4.87 -4.62 0.55
N VAL A 196 3.64 -4.25 0.24
CA VAL A 196 2.98 -4.67 -1.00
C VAL A 196 3.61 -4.03 -2.25
N ILE A 197 4.08 -2.77 -2.17
CA ILE A 197 4.82 -2.15 -3.28
C ILE A 197 6.14 -2.89 -3.54
N VAL A 198 6.90 -3.23 -2.49
CA VAL A 198 8.17 -3.95 -2.63
C VAL A 198 7.95 -5.38 -3.13
N ALA A 199 6.93 -6.09 -2.62
CA ALA A 199 6.53 -7.40 -3.11
C ALA A 199 6.09 -7.36 -4.58
N ALA A 200 5.34 -6.33 -5.00
CA ALA A 200 4.93 -6.13 -6.39
C ALA A 200 6.12 -5.83 -7.32
N VAL A 201 7.12 -5.07 -6.85
CA VAL A 201 8.36 -4.81 -7.61
C VAL A 201 9.18 -6.08 -7.77
N ILE A 202 9.29 -6.92 -6.74
CA ILE A 202 10.00 -8.21 -6.83
C ILE A 202 9.25 -9.17 -7.76
N ALA A 203 7.94 -9.32 -7.60
CA ALA A 203 7.13 -10.13 -8.51
C ALA A 203 7.29 -9.65 -9.97
N PHE A 204 7.27 -8.33 -10.22
CA PHE A 204 7.44 -7.76 -11.55
C PHE A 204 8.83 -8.03 -12.16
N VAL A 205 9.91 -8.00 -11.36
CA VAL A 205 11.28 -8.25 -11.85
C VAL A 205 11.54 -9.73 -12.12
N PHE A 206 10.89 -10.66 -11.39
CA PHE A 206 11.10 -12.11 -11.57
C PHE A 206 10.10 -12.81 -12.49
N LEU A 207 8.87 -12.30 -12.65
CA LEU A 207 7.88 -12.82 -13.63
C LEU A 207 8.20 -12.43 -15.09
N GLN A 208 9.30 -11.72 -15.34
CA GLN A 208 9.80 -11.40 -16.69
C GLN A 208 10.91 -12.36 -17.16
N GLY A 209 11.18 -13.44 -16.41
CA GLY A 209 12.08 -14.52 -16.83
C GLY A 209 11.40 -15.56 -17.72
N ASP A 210 11.64 -15.44 -19.03
CA ASP A 210 11.59 -16.44 -20.10
C ASP A 210 10.54 -17.57 -20.06
N ASP A 211 9.51 -17.43 -20.91
CA ASP A 211 8.81 -18.55 -21.54
C ASP A 211 8.95 -18.40 -23.08
N GLU A 212 10.02 -18.96 -23.64
CA GLU A 212 10.11 -19.24 -25.08
C GLU A 212 9.67 -20.70 -25.36
N PRO A 213 8.89 -20.95 -26.42
CA PRO A 213 8.37 -22.29 -26.71
C PRO A 213 9.44 -23.23 -27.29
N GLU A 214 9.43 -24.47 -26.81
CA GLU A 214 10.23 -25.59 -27.29
C GLU A 214 10.22 -25.72 -28.83
N THR A 215 11.41 -25.78 -29.42
CA THR A 215 11.63 -26.49 -30.68
C THR A 215 12.93 -27.30 -30.58
N ALA A 216 12.80 -28.61 -30.74
CA ALA A 216 13.89 -29.57 -30.63
C ALA A 216 14.89 -29.48 -31.81
N ALA A 217 16.20 -29.48 -31.52
CA ALA A 217 17.22 -30.35 -32.15
C ALA A 217 18.65 -30.10 -31.60
N THR A 218 19.22 -31.16 -31.02
CA THR A 218 20.61 -31.68 -31.04
C THR A 218 21.84 -30.74 -31.03
N GLY A 219 22.70 -30.92 -30.01
CA GLY A 219 24.17 -30.74 -30.13
C GLY A 219 24.86 -30.02 -28.97
N ASP A 220 25.77 -30.73 -28.28
CA ASP A 220 26.56 -30.30 -27.11
C ASP A 220 27.32 -28.98 -27.26
N THR A 221 27.32 -28.13 -26.21
CA THR A 221 28.46 -27.42 -25.58
C THR A 221 27.94 -26.66 -24.33
N PRO A 222 28.61 -26.67 -23.15
CA PRO A 222 28.12 -25.93 -21.98
C PRO A 222 28.26 -24.41 -22.17
N THR A 223 27.13 -23.73 -22.34
CA THR A 223 27.06 -22.26 -22.35
C THR A 223 26.90 -21.75 -20.92
N ALA A 224 27.76 -20.79 -20.57
CA ALA A 224 27.87 -20.21 -19.23
C ALA A 224 26.54 -19.69 -18.68
N THR A 225 26.24 -20.06 -17.44
CA THR A 225 25.15 -19.52 -16.62
C THR A 225 25.22 -17.99 -16.59
N ALA A 226 24.14 -17.34 -17.05
CA ALA A 226 23.99 -15.89 -16.97
C ALA A 226 24.02 -15.45 -15.50
N THR A 227 24.98 -14.60 -15.16
CA THR A 227 24.98 -13.81 -13.93
C THR A 227 23.74 -12.92 -13.94
N PRO A 228 22.85 -12.95 -12.93
CA PRO A 228 21.71 -12.05 -12.89
C PRO A 228 22.21 -10.60 -12.87
N ALA A 229 21.81 -9.85 -13.89
CA ALA A 229 22.13 -8.46 -14.06
C ALA A 229 21.56 -7.65 -12.88
N THR A 230 22.40 -6.83 -12.28
CA THR A 230 22.02 -5.89 -11.23
C THR A 230 21.12 -4.81 -11.85
N THR A 231 19.80 -4.99 -11.78
CA THR A 231 18.84 -3.93 -12.11
C THR A 231 19.13 -2.72 -11.21
N ALA A 232 19.27 -1.55 -11.82
CA ALA A 232 19.58 -0.30 -11.13
C ALA A 232 18.56 -0.05 -10.03
N VAL A 233 19.04 -0.12 -8.81
CA VAL A 233 18.26 0.07 -7.60
C VAL A 233 18.13 1.58 -7.37
N GLY A 234 16.92 2.09 -7.15
CA GLY A 234 16.72 3.52 -6.83
C GLY A 234 17.54 3.91 -5.59
N SER A 235 17.86 5.20 -5.41
CA SER A 235 18.80 5.66 -4.35
C SER A 235 18.45 5.22 -2.92
N ASN A 236 17.20 4.83 -2.67
CA ASN A 236 16.71 4.37 -1.36
C ASN A 236 16.30 2.88 -1.35
N GLN A 237 16.66 2.12 -2.37
CA GLN A 237 16.45 0.68 -2.42
C GLN A 237 17.81 -0.03 -2.38
N PHE A 238 17.86 -1.29 -1.95
CA PHE A 238 19.06 -2.12 -2.06
C PHE A 238 18.71 -3.60 -2.08
N ALA A 239 19.50 -4.38 -2.82
CA ALA A 239 19.30 -5.82 -2.94
C ALA A 239 19.99 -6.56 -1.80
N LEU A 240 19.35 -7.60 -1.27
CA LEU A 240 19.95 -8.59 -0.40
C LEU A 240 20.03 -9.91 -1.16
N ARG A 241 21.15 -10.62 -1.00
CA ARG A 241 21.42 -11.88 -1.70
C ARG A 241 21.76 -12.97 -0.70
N GLY A 242 21.36 -14.20 -1.04
CA GLY A 242 21.74 -15.36 -0.27
C GLY A 242 23.22 -15.74 -0.45
N PRO A 243 23.72 -16.65 0.40
CA PRO A 243 25.04 -17.24 0.24
C PRO A 243 25.23 -17.89 -1.14
N ALA A 244 26.49 -18.10 -1.55
CA ALA A 244 26.79 -18.74 -2.83
C ALA A 244 26.07 -20.10 -2.97
N GLY A 245 25.34 -20.27 -4.08
CA GLY A 245 24.51 -21.46 -4.34
C GLY A 245 23.07 -21.36 -3.84
N SER A 246 22.69 -20.28 -3.15
CA SER A 246 21.29 -20.00 -2.79
C SER A 246 20.57 -19.25 -3.91
N SER A 247 19.30 -19.58 -4.12
CA SER A 247 18.36 -18.81 -4.94
C SER A 247 17.67 -17.67 -4.18
N SER A 248 17.94 -17.53 -2.87
CA SER A 248 17.30 -16.50 -2.05
C SER A 248 17.74 -15.11 -2.48
N ILE A 249 16.76 -14.24 -2.72
CA ILE A 249 16.97 -12.83 -3.05
C ILE A 249 15.88 -11.97 -2.42
N ALA A 250 16.23 -10.77 -2.01
CA ALA A 250 15.30 -9.79 -1.49
C ALA A 250 15.63 -8.38 -1.97
N LEU A 251 14.62 -7.52 -1.98
CA LEU A 251 14.75 -6.10 -2.20
C LEU A 251 14.26 -5.39 -0.94
N ALA A 252 15.08 -4.49 -0.42
CA ALA A 252 14.69 -3.59 0.65
C ALA A 252 14.53 -2.17 0.11
N GLN A 253 13.57 -1.44 0.65
CA GLN A 253 13.34 -0.03 0.37
C GLN A 253 13.25 0.76 1.67
N ILE A 254 14.02 1.83 1.76
CA ILE A 254 13.96 2.82 2.83
C ILE A 254 13.06 3.97 2.38
N PHE A 255 12.18 4.45 3.26
CA PHE A 255 11.26 5.54 2.97
C PHE A 255 10.92 6.34 4.22
N GLU A 256 10.50 7.59 4.04
CA GLU A 256 9.88 8.39 5.10
C GLU A 256 8.38 8.09 5.13
N ALA A 257 7.87 7.67 6.30
CA ALA A 257 6.45 7.45 6.53
C ALA A 257 5.72 8.78 6.78
N GLN A 258 4.37 8.74 6.79
CA GLN A 258 3.55 9.96 6.94
C GLN A 258 3.78 10.70 8.28
N ASP A 259 4.25 9.98 9.29
CA ASP A 259 4.63 10.51 10.61
C ASP A 259 6.05 11.11 10.62
N LYS A 260 6.69 11.25 9.45
CA LYS A 260 8.07 11.73 9.25
C LYS A 260 9.14 10.82 9.85
N THR A 261 8.81 9.58 10.17
CA THR A 261 9.79 8.59 10.60
C THR A 261 10.37 7.84 9.40
N VAL A 262 11.66 7.57 9.43
CA VAL A 262 12.31 6.74 8.42
C VAL A 262 12.04 5.27 8.75
N ARG A 263 11.58 4.51 7.76
CA ARG A 263 11.23 3.10 7.86
C ARG A 263 11.77 2.33 6.65
N PHE A 264 11.69 1.01 6.73
CA PHE A 264 11.98 0.11 5.64
C PHE A 264 10.81 -0.84 5.37
N ALA A 265 10.72 -1.27 4.11
CA ALA A 265 9.93 -2.41 3.68
C ALA A 265 10.85 -3.35 2.90
N LEU A 266 10.61 -4.64 3.05
CA LEU A 266 11.42 -5.70 2.47
C LEU A 266 10.47 -6.76 1.92
N ALA A 267 10.76 -7.21 0.72
CA ALA A 267 10.19 -8.45 0.21
C ALA A 267 11.32 -9.33 -0.34
N GLY A 268 11.09 -10.63 -0.43
CA GLY A 268 12.05 -11.60 -0.92
C GLY A 268 11.39 -12.88 -1.39
N GLN A 269 12.17 -13.64 -2.16
CA GLN A 269 11.76 -14.90 -2.77
C GLN A 269 12.88 -15.92 -2.68
N GLY A 270 12.52 -17.19 -2.86
CA GLY A 270 13.47 -18.31 -2.78
C GLY A 270 14.02 -18.51 -1.36
N VAL A 271 13.31 -18.03 -0.34
CA VAL A 271 13.66 -18.22 1.07
C VAL A 271 13.06 -19.55 1.53
N ALA A 272 13.81 -20.36 2.28
CA ALA A 272 13.30 -21.65 2.75
C ALA A 272 12.14 -21.45 3.75
N PRO A 273 11.13 -22.34 3.80
CA PRO A 273 10.14 -22.30 4.86
C PRO A 273 10.83 -22.54 6.22
N ASN A 274 10.40 -21.82 7.26
CA ASN A 274 10.92 -22.00 8.61
C ASN A 274 10.12 -23.08 9.37
N ALA A 275 10.80 -23.86 10.20
CA ALA A 275 10.16 -24.86 11.05
C ALA A 275 9.50 -24.22 12.29
N ASP A 276 8.69 -25.00 13.00
CA ASP A 276 8.09 -24.58 14.27
C ASP A 276 9.17 -24.17 15.28
N GLY A 277 9.09 -22.93 15.77
CA GLY A 277 10.03 -22.36 16.74
C GLY A 277 11.23 -21.63 16.12
N GLU A 278 11.43 -21.76 14.81
CA GLU A 278 12.34 -20.94 14.04
C GLU A 278 11.64 -19.67 13.53
N ARG A 279 12.40 -18.61 13.35
CA ARG A 279 11.91 -17.38 12.75
C ARG A 279 12.98 -16.66 11.96
N TYR A 280 12.54 -15.84 11.02
CA TYR A 280 13.42 -14.94 10.32
C TYR A 280 13.55 -13.63 11.12
N SER A 281 14.78 -13.27 11.46
CA SER A 281 15.12 -12.03 12.15
C SER A 281 15.90 -11.10 11.23
N ILE A 282 15.74 -9.80 11.44
CA ILE A 282 16.40 -8.76 10.65
C ILE A 282 17.41 -8.05 11.52
N TRP A 283 18.67 -8.08 11.08
CA TRP A 283 19.80 -7.53 11.79
C TRP A 283 20.48 -6.42 11.00
N LEU A 284 20.91 -5.37 11.67
CA LEU A 284 21.94 -4.47 11.17
C LEU A 284 23.31 -4.96 11.65
N THR A 285 24.26 -5.01 10.73
CA THR A 285 25.60 -5.54 10.96
C THR A 285 26.65 -4.55 10.48
N ARG A 286 27.81 -4.57 11.14
CA ARG A 286 28.98 -3.78 10.77
C ARG A 286 30.22 -4.63 11.02
N GLN A 287 31.30 -4.36 10.30
CA GLN A 287 32.47 -5.25 10.28
C GLN A 287 33.07 -5.52 11.67
N ASP A 288 33.10 -4.50 12.55
CA ASP A 288 33.69 -4.58 13.90
C ASP A 288 32.70 -4.12 14.99
N GLY A 289 31.48 -4.65 14.97
CA GLY A 289 30.43 -4.24 15.91
C GLY A 289 29.52 -5.33 16.40
N LYS A 290 28.80 -5.02 17.48
CA LYS A 290 27.68 -5.83 17.90
C LYS A 290 26.55 -5.68 16.89
N PRO A 291 25.96 -6.79 16.42
CA PRO A 291 24.79 -6.73 15.56
C PRO A 291 23.61 -6.14 16.33
N LEU A 292 22.74 -5.42 15.64
CA LEU A 292 21.53 -4.84 16.20
C LEU A 292 20.32 -5.52 15.61
N LEU A 293 19.48 -6.11 16.46
CA LEU A 293 18.20 -6.66 16.06
C LEU A 293 17.23 -5.51 15.75
N LEU A 294 16.74 -5.44 14.51
CA LEU A 294 15.66 -4.51 14.13
C LEU A 294 14.28 -5.08 14.41
N GLY A 295 14.17 -6.41 14.49
CA GLY A 295 12.93 -7.12 14.70
C GLY A 295 12.85 -8.37 13.84
N ASP A 296 11.63 -8.88 13.74
CA ASP A 296 11.35 -10.17 13.13
C ASP A 296 10.43 -10.03 11.93
N VAL A 297 10.54 -10.98 11.02
CA VAL A 297 9.55 -11.19 9.97
C VAL A 297 8.26 -11.65 10.66
N ASN A 298 7.18 -10.88 10.48
CA ASN A 298 5.92 -11.08 11.21
C ASN A 298 5.20 -12.38 10.81
N GLU A 299 5.36 -12.79 9.55
CA GLU A 299 4.71 -13.98 9.00
C GLU A 299 5.76 -15.07 8.72
N PRO A 300 5.48 -16.34 9.07
CA PRO A 300 6.30 -17.46 8.65
C PRO A 300 6.41 -17.51 7.13
N VAL A 301 7.58 -17.89 6.63
CA VAL A 301 7.78 -18.14 5.20
C VAL A 301 7.13 -19.49 4.88
N ALA A 302 6.13 -19.48 3.99
CA ALA A 302 5.47 -20.69 3.53
C ALA A 302 6.28 -21.39 2.42
N GLU A 303 5.77 -22.52 1.91
CA GLU A 303 6.45 -23.29 0.86
C GLU A 303 6.67 -22.52 -0.45
N ASN A 304 5.93 -21.42 -0.67
CA ASN A 304 6.14 -20.50 -1.80
C ASN A 304 7.46 -19.71 -1.69
N GLY A 305 8.13 -19.76 -0.53
CA GLY A 305 9.41 -19.12 -0.28
C GLY A 305 9.39 -17.60 -0.32
N GLU A 306 8.20 -17.01 -0.12
CA GLU A 306 8.02 -15.56 -0.07
C GLU A 306 8.27 -15.06 1.35
N LEU A 307 9.09 -14.01 1.45
CA LEU A 307 9.40 -13.35 2.71
C LEU A 307 9.01 -11.89 2.59
N THR A 308 8.23 -11.37 3.53
CA THR A 308 7.87 -9.96 3.59
C THR A 308 8.03 -9.41 4.99
N ALA A 309 8.66 -8.24 5.11
CA ALA A 309 8.86 -7.59 6.39
C ALA A 309 8.90 -6.07 6.27
N ALA A 310 8.70 -5.41 7.39
CA ALA A 310 8.87 -3.97 7.48
C ALA A 310 9.22 -3.58 8.89
N GLY A 311 9.80 -2.40 9.01
CA GLY A 311 10.18 -1.88 10.30
C GLY A 311 10.98 -0.58 10.17
N PRO A 312 11.73 -0.22 11.21
CA PRO A 312 11.61 -0.81 12.54
C PRO A 312 10.25 -0.46 13.19
N GLY A 313 9.99 -1.02 14.37
CA GLY A 313 8.81 -0.67 15.16
C GLY A 313 8.82 0.80 15.60
N ASN A 314 7.68 1.30 16.08
CA ASN A 314 7.52 2.72 16.44
C ASN A 314 8.53 3.22 17.49
N ASP A 315 8.94 2.38 18.43
CA ASP A 315 9.90 2.74 19.49
C ASP A 315 11.33 2.96 18.96
N ASP A 316 11.63 2.38 17.79
CA ASP A 316 12.95 2.36 17.18
C ASP A 316 13.02 3.21 15.90
N ALA A 317 11.87 3.59 15.33
CA ALA A 317 11.77 4.47 14.16
C ALA A 317 12.54 5.80 14.31
N PRO A 318 12.55 6.47 15.49
CA PRO A 318 13.35 7.70 15.66
C PRO A 318 14.86 7.49 15.59
N LYS A 319 15.35 6.28 15.93
CA LYS A 319 16.79 5.94 15.96
C LYS A 319 17.26 5.31 14.65
N PHE A 320 16.33 4.87 13.82
CA PHE A 320 16.62 4.09 12.63
C PHE A 320 17.57 4.81 11.67
N LEU A 321 17.37 6.11 11.47
CA LEU A 321 18.23 6.90 10.58
C LEU A 321 19.68 6.96 11.08
N GLU A 322 19.89 7.09 12.39
CA GLU A 322 21.23 7.04 12.99
C GLU A 322 21.88 5.66 12.81
N TRP A 323 21.09 4.59 12.93
CA TRP A 323 21.58 3.24 12.71
C TRP A 323 21.96 2.99 11.25
N LEU A 324 21.18 3.48 10.29
CA LEU A 324 21.53 3.38 8.86
C LEU A 324 22.87 4.06 8.53
N GLN A 325 23.26 5.08 9.29
CA GLN A 325 24.57 5.76 9.14
C GLN A 325 25.70 5.04 9.87
N THR A 326 25.38 4.24 10.88
CA THR A 326 26.36 3.57 11.76
C THR A 326 26.70 2.15 11.32
N TYR A 327 25.76 1.48 10.66
CA TYR A 327 25.90 0.09 10.21
C TYR A 327 26.22 0.00 8.72
N ASP A 328 26.85 -1.11 8.31
CA ASP A 328 27.32 -1.28 6.93
C ASP A 328 26.37 -2.14 6.09
N ALA A 329 25.66 -3.07 6.73
CA ALA A 329 24.87 -4.07 6.03
C ALA A 329 23.61 -4.46 6.83
N MET A 330 22.61 -4.92 6.09
CA MET A 330 21.43 -5.60 6.63
C MET A 330 21.54 -7.10 6.34
N ALA A 331 21.26 -7.91 7.34
CA ALA A 331 21.22 -9.37 7.23
C ALA A 331 19.87 -9.90 7.70
N ILE A 332 19.36 -10.92 6.99
CA ILE A 332 18.23 -11.74 7.44
C ILE A 332 18.78 -13.09 7.82
N THR A 333 18.48 -13.52 9.04
CA THR A 333 18.94 -14.79 9.58
C THR A 333 17.77 -15.67 10.01
N LEU A 334 17.96 -16.98 9.93
CA LEU A 334 17.08 -17.96 10.54
C LEU A 334 17.56 -18.23 11.96
N ASP A 335 16.73 -17.84 12.92
CA ASP A 335 17.05 -17.81 14.34
C ASP A 335 16.04 -18.60 15.17
N GLU A 336 16.49 -19.05 16.34
CA GLU A 336 15.60 -19.54 17.39
C GLU A 336 14.86 -18.36 18.07
N LYS A 337 13.69 -18.66 18.65
CA LYS A 337 12.92 -17.66 19.40
C LYS A 337 13.75 -17.03 20.54
N GLY A 338 13.89 -15.71 20.49
CA GLY A 338 14.61 -14.95 21.52
C GLY A 338 16.13 -14.91 21.35
N ALA A 339 16.63 -15.26 20.15
CA ALA A 339 18.04 -15.11 19.81
C ALA A 339 18.55 -13.69 20.08
N LYS A 340 19.75 -13.60 20.67
CA LYS A 340 20.44 -12.33 20.98
C LYS A 340 21.58 -12.03 20.01
N GLU A 341 21.90 -12.99 19.15
CA GLU A 341 22.92 -12.91 18.14
C GLU A 341 22.35 -13.49 16.84
N PRO A 342 22.81 -13.02 15.66
CA PRO A 342 22.38 -13.53 14.38
C PRO A 342 22.73 -15.02 14.24
N GLY A 343 21.73 -15.83 13.88
CA GLY A 343 21.88 -17.24 13.57
C GLY A 343 22.36 -17.47 12.13
N LYS A 344 21.72 -18.41 11.44
CA LYS A 344 22.14 -18.78 10.07
C LYS A 344 21.79 -17.65 9.11
N VAL A 345 22.78 -17.07 8.42
CA VAL A 345 22.55 -16.02 7.42
C VAL A 345 21.87 -16.60 6.17
N ILE A 346 20.75 -15.99 5.79
CA ILE A 346 19.91 -16.40 4.66
C ILE A 346 19.95 -15.35 3.55
N LEU A 347 19.97 -14.08 3.91
CA LEU A 347 20.10 -12.95 2.98
C LEU A 347 21.02 -11.89 3.59
N THR A 348 21.86 -11.24 2.78
CA THR A 348 22.67 -10.10 3.21
C THR A 348 22.80 -9.05 2.10
N GLY A 349 22.84 -7.78 2.47
CA GLY A 349 23.00 -6.68 1.52
C GLY A 349 23.63 -5.45 2.18
N THR A 350 24.42 -4.71 1.40
CA THR A 350 25.05 -3.46 1.85
C THR A 350 24.01 -2.35 1.95
N LEU A 351 24.04 -1.59 3.04
CA LEU A 351 23.16 -0.44 3.21
C LEU A 351 23.60 0.72 2.31
N PRO A 352 22.66 1.47 1.72
CA PRO A 352 22.99 2.69 1.00
C PRO A 352 23.58 3.71 1.98
N ARG A 353 24.71 4.31 1.60
CA ARG A 353 25.30 5.42 2.34
C ARG A 353 24.70 6.72 1.80
N GLY A 354 24.09 7.50 2.69
CA GLY A 354 23.48 8.80 2.39
C GLY A 354 24.48 9.90 2.08
#